data_AF-A0A347TB61-F1
#
_entry.id   AF-A0A347TB61-F1
#
_cell.length_a   1.000
_cell.length_b   1.000
_cell.length_c   1.000
_cell.angle_alpha   90.00
_cell.angle_beta   90.00
_cell.angle_gamma   90.00
#
_symmetry.space_group_name_H-M   'P 1'
#
loop_
_entity.id
_entity.type
_entity.pdbx_description
1 polymer ?
#
loop_
_entity_poly.entity_id
_entity_poly.type
_entity_poly.pdbx_seq_one_letter_code
_entity_poly.pdbx_strand_id
1 'polypeptide(L)' 'MNYQKAAKQQQNYVNQYRRRMIQQDLIIPAGNGRVKFKLPLFKEYLADTQNPDSIRYNPLI' A
#
# COMPACT_ATOMS: atom_id res chain seq x y z
N MET A 1 -15.14 -22.45 -14.90
CA MET A 1 -16.00 -21.27 -14.72
C MET A 1 -15.83 -20.51 -13.39
N ASN A 2 -15.03 -20.96 -12.41
CA ASN A 2 -14.89 -20.26 -11.12
C ASN A 2 -13.79 -19.18 -11.05
N TYR A 3 -12.75 -19.25 -11.89
CA TYR A 3 -11.62 -18.31 -11.86
C TYR A 3 -12.00 -16.85 -12.15
N GLN A 4 -12.91 -16.63 -13.11
CA GLN A 4 -13.37 -15.28 -13.47
C GLN A 4 -14.16 -14.59 -12.35
N LYS A 5 -14.92 -15.35 -11.56
CA LYS A 5 -15.66 -14.81 -10.41
C LYS A 5 -14.70 -14.38 -9.29
N ALA A 6 -13.71 -15.21 -8.97
CA ALA A 6 -12.71 -14.91 -7.94
C ALA A 6 -11.86 -13.67 -8.29
N ALA A 7 -11.40 -13.56 -9.54
CA ALA A 7 -10.64 -12.40 -10.01
C ALA A 7 -11.46 -11.10 -9.94
N LYS A 8 -12.73 -11.14 -10.35
CA LYS A 8 -13.65 -9.99 -10.26
C LYS A 8 -13.89 -9.55 -8.82
N GLN A 9 -13.98 -10.51 -7.90
CA GLN A 9 -14.18 -10.25 -6.48
C GLN A 9 -12.95 -9.63 -5.82
N GLN A 10 -11.75 -10.14 -6.14
CA GLN A 10 -10.48 -9.50 -5.74
C GLN A 10 -10.33 -8.09 -6.29
N GLN A 11 -10.68 -7.86 -7.56
CA GLN A 11 -10.60 -6.55 -8.17
C GLN A 11 -11.55 -5.54 -7.49
N ASN A 12 -12.76 -5.98 -7.10
CA ASN A 12 -13.66 -5.16 -6.30
C ASN A 12 -13.06 -4.80 -4.93
N TYR A 13 -12.42 -5.76 -4.27
CA TYR A 13 -11.80 -5.54 -2.97
C TYR A 13 -10.63 -4.54 -3.04
N VAL A 14 -9.75 -4.71 -4.02
CA VAL A 14 -8.62 -3.81 -4.28
C VAL A 14 -9.12 -2.39 -4.56
N ASN A 15 -10.18 -2.23 -5.36
CA ASN A 15 -10.76 -0.92 -5.65
C ASN A 15 -11.39 -0.26 -4.41
N GLN A 16 -12.03 -1.03 -3.53
CA GLN A 16 -12.56 -0.51 -2.27
C GLN A 16 -11.44 -0.02 -1.34
N TYR A 17 -10.38 -0.81 -1.17
CA TYR A 17 -9.21 -0.39 -0.38
C TYR A 17 -8.54 0.84 -0.95
N ARG A 18 -8.34 0.91 -2.27
CA ARG A 18 -7.80 2.09 -2.94
C ARG A 18 -8.65 3.34 -2.63
N ARG A 19 -9.97 3.25 -2.74
CA ARG A 19 -10.88 4.37 -2.42
C ARG A 19 -10.75 4.81 -0.97
N ARG A 20 -10.72 3.86 -0.02
CA ARG A 20 -10.56 4.15 1.41
C ARG A 20 -9.22 4.84 1.69
N MET A 21 -8.12 4.35 1.14
CA MET A 21 -6.79 4.96 1.32
C MET A 21 -6.70 6.37 0.72
N ILE A 22 -7.40 6.65 -0.39
CA ILE A 22 -7.53 8.00 -0.95
C ILE A 22 -8.38 8.88 -0.04
N GLN A 23 -9.52 8.38 0.46
CA GLN A 23 -10.39 9.13 1.40
C GLN A 23 -9.68 9.46 2.72
N GLN A 24 -8.81 8.57 3.18
CA GLN A 24 -7.96 8.77 4.35
C GLN A 24 -6.69 9.57 4.05
N ASP A 25 -6.52 10.04 2.81
CA ASP A 25 -5.41 10.89 2.40
C ASP A 25 -4.03 10.22 2.55
N LEU A 26 -3.99 8.88 2.57
CA LEU A 26 -2.76 8.08 2.69
C LEU A 26 -2.04 7.94 1.35
N ILE A 27 -2.80 7.93 0.26
CA ILE A 27 -2.30 7.79 -1.10
C ILE A 27 -2.98 8.78 -2.04
N ILE A 28 -2.26 9.20 -3.07
CA ILE A 28 -2.77 10.04 -4.15
C ILE A 28 -2.73 9.29 -5.50
N PRO A 29 -3.69 9.55 -6.41
CA PRO A 29 -3.63 9.03 -7.77
C PRO A 29 -2.35 9.48 -8.48
N ALA A 30 -1.67 8.56 -9.16
CA ALA A 30 -0.43 8.85 -9.91
C ALA A 30 -0.59 8.64 -11.42
N GLY A 31 -1.82 8.47 -11.91
CA GLY A 31 -2.13 8.14 -13.31
C GLY A 31 -1.93 6.66 -13.65
N ASN A 32 -2.48 6.20 -14.77
CA ASN A 32 -2.27 4.85 -15.34
C ASN A 32 -2.52 3.69 -14.35
N GLY A 33 -3.53 3.84 -13.48
CA GLY A 33 -3.83 2.85 -12.44
C GLY A 33 -2.83 2.84 -11.27
N ARG A 34 -1.80 3.68 -11.28
CA ARG A 34 -0.80 3.79 -10.21
C ARG A 34 -1.27 4.73 -9.10
N VAL A 35 -0.64 4.60 -7.93
CA VAL A 35 -0.82 5.45 -6.76
C VAL A 35 0.55 5.82 -6.19
N LYS A 36 0.63 6.95 -5.52
CA LYS A 36 1.80 7.37 -4.74
C LYS A 36 1.37 7.50 -3.28
N PHE A 37 2.25 7.13 -2.35
CA PHE A 37 2.03 7.43 -0.94
C PHE A 37 2.12 8.93 -0.71
N LYS A 38 1.24 9.47 0.14
CA LYS A 38 1.28 10.88 0.51
C LYS A 38 2.39 11.19 1.52
N LEU A 39 2.79 10.19 2.31
CA LEU A 39 3.89 10.31 3.26
C LEU A 39 5.24 10.36 2.50
N PRO A 40 5.93 11.53 2.49
CA PRO A 40 7.10 11.74 1.64
C PRO A 40 8.31 10.88 2.01
N LEU A 41 8.32 10.29 3.21
CA LEU A 41 9.43 9.46 3.73
C LEU A 41 9.00 8.02 4.04
N PHE A 42 7.81 7.59 3.61
CA PHE A 42 7.30 6.26 3.97
C PHE A 42 8.21 5.13 3.47
N LYS A 43 8.82 5.32 2.31
CA LYS A 43 9.78 4.37 1.75
C LYS A 43 11.06 4.28 2.59
N GLU A 44 11.57 5.42 3.04
CA GLU A 44 12.77 5.48 3.91
C GLU A 44 12.45 4.91 5.28
N TYR A 45 11.27 5.20 5.83
CA TYR A 45 10.78 4.59 7.06
C TYR A 45 10.74 3.05 6.96
N LEU A 46 10.19 2.51 5.87
CA LEU A 46 10.17 1.06 5.64
C LEU A 46 11.59 0.48 5.54
N ALA A 47 12.50 1.18 4.86
CA ALA A 47 13.90 0.76 4.77
C ALA A 47 14.58 0.77 6.15
N ASP A 48 14.35 1.82 6.94
CA ASP A 48 14.86 1.97 8.29
C ASP A 48 14.37 0.86 9.23
N THR A 49 13.13 0.38 9.07
CA THR A 49 12.61 -0.73 9.90
C THR A 49 13.26 -2.08 9.57
N GLN A 50 13.86 -2.22 8.38
CA GLN A 50 14.52 -3.45 7.94
C GLN A 50 16.04 -3.40 8.12
N ASN A 51 16.61 -2.24 8.44
CA ASN A 51 18.03 -2.04 8.61
C ASN A 51 18.43 -2.30 10.07
N PRO A 52 19.22 -3.34 10.40
CA PRO A 52 19.64 -3.65 11.77
C PRO A 52 20.36 -2.51 12.51
N ASP A 53 21.02 -1.62 11.77
CA ASP A 53 21.77 -0.49 12.33
C ASP A 53 20.90 0.75 12.58
N SER A 54 19.61 0.69 12.25
CA SER A 54 18.66 1.79 12.44
C SER A 54 18.01 1.76 13.82
N ILE A 55 17.80 2.94 14.41
CA ILE A 55 17.01 3.09 15.65
C ILE A 55 15.55 2.63 15.52
N ARG A 56 15.06 2.46 14.28
CA ARG A 56 13.69 2.00 13.98
C ARG A 56 13.62 0.50 13.71
N TYR A 57 14.75 -0.21 13.75
CA TYR A 57 14.78 -1.65 13.58
C TYR A 57 14.09 -2.35 14.74
N ASN A 58 13.17 -3.26 14.42
CA ASN A 58 12.58 -4.14 15.40
C ASN A 58 12.55 -5.57 14.85
N PRO A 59 13.36 -6.50 15.39
CA PRO A 59 13.41 -7.88 14.91
C PRO A 59 12.15 -8.71 15.24
N LEU A 60 11.19 -8.15 16.00
CA LEU A 60 9.99 -8.84 16.47
C LEU A 60 8.70 -8.39 15.76
N ILE A 61 8.79 -7.47 14.80
CA ILE A 61 7.70 -7.05 13.90
C ILE A 61 8.04 -7.52 12.49
#